data_AF-A0A2S7D4S5-F1
#
_entry.id   AF-A0A2S7D4S5-F1
#
_cell.length_a   1.000
_cell.length_b   1.000
_cell.length_c   1.000
_cell.angle_alpha   90.00
_cell.angle_beta   90.00
_cell.angle_gamma   90.00
#
_symmetry.space_group_name_H-M   'P 1'
#
loop_
_entity.id
_entity.type
_entity.pdbx_description
1 polymer ?
#
loop_
_entity_poly.entity_id
_entity_poly.type
_entity_poly.pdbx_seq_one_letter_code
_entity_poly.pdbx_strand_id
1 'polypeptide(L)'
;MPGHDHPSEWFDPASGSWLYMDEPYDHHGPELLDRRRRWLRDSNVSVVAPAWKGLYVPGHSVPYLVSADAALLAQLSRKLATLSGEASPQHWSGESDRYGTAFLSPAREAAGLKPRRRPMPAWRGEVRRGATPYGRPVGGAASRWRPAVAMPIGMHLKVGPLLHGLCNSRLPKRVQDALSVVRSELDNWVMAEYPGDAMSQEQFQAMYYGEYIDPVEGAAAQLWTIGEVQALLRQGYADCPPLNSLLKHLEKARIGLEKSG
;
A
#
# COMPACT_ATOMS: atom_id res chain seq x y z
N MET A 1 -8.47 2.79 -21.89
CA MET A 1 -8.17 1.57 -22.66
C MET A 1 -8.36 0.32 -21.78
N PRO A 2 -9.07 -0.73 -22.24
CA PRO A 2 -9.17 -2.01 -21.51
C PRO A 2 -7.81 -2.69 -21.32
N GLY A 3 -7.54 -3.17 -20.11
CA GLY A 3 -6.26 -3.80 -19.73
C GLY A 3 -5.05 -2.93 -20.02
N HIS A 4 -5.18 -1.64 -19.71
CA HIS A 4 -4.04 -0.73 -19.67
C HIS A 4 -3.01 -1.24 -18.67
N ASP A 5 -1.75 -1.04 -19.02
CA ASP A 5 -0.61 -1.50 -18.24
C ASP A 5 0.56 -0.56 -18.54
N HIS A 6 1.28 -0.14 -17.50
CA HIS A 6 2.29 0.94 -17.57
C HIS A 6 1.80 2.21 -18.29
N PRO A 7 0.65 2.80 -17.90
CA PRO A 7 0.11 3.95 -18.59
C PRO A 7 0.93 5.22 -18.34
N SER A 8 0.95 6.11 -19.33
CA SER A 8 1.48 7.47 -19.24
C SER A 8 0.55 8.42 -19.97
N GLU A 9 0.32 9.59 -19.40
CA GLU A 9 -0.67 10.56 -19.87
C GLU A 9 -0.04 11.93 -20.00
N TRP A 10 -0.30 12.59 -21.14
CA TRP A 10 0.16 13.94 -21.41
C TRP A 10 -0.99 14.78 -21.95
N PHE A 11 -1.02 16.05 -21.53
CA PHE A 11 -1.99 17.04 -21.96
C PHE A 11 -1.27 18.34 -22.26
N ASP A 12 -1.55 18.92 -23.43
CA ASP A 12 -1.10 20.26 -23.79
C ASP A 12 -2.26 21.25 -23.59
N PRO A 13 -2.21 22.12 -22.57
CA PRO A 13 -3.29 23.07 -22.28
C PRO A 13 -3.45 24.15 -23.36
N ALA A 14 -2.43 24.42 -24.18
CA ALA A 14 -2.51 25.47 -25.21
C ALA A 14 -3.30 25.02 -26.44
N SER A 15 -3.07 23.78 -26.90
CA SER A 15 -3.81 23.20 -28.03
C SER A 15 -5.03 22.37 -27.61
N GLY A 16 -5.15 22.02 -26.32
CA GLY A 16 -6.15 21.07 -25.83
C GLY A 16 -5.88 19.63 -26.26
N SER A 17 -4.73 19.37 -26.89
CA SER A 17 -4.33 18.03 -27.33
C SER A 17 -3.97 17.16 -26.15
N TRP A 18 -4.26 15.88 -26.25
CA TRP A 18 -3.87 14.88 -25.26
C TRP A 18 -3.27 13.67 -25.93
N LEU A 19 -2.38 13.00 -25.20
CA LEU A 19 -1.76 11.75 -25.59
C LEU A 19 -1.86 10.79 -24.41
N TYR A 20 -2.39 9.62 -24.68
CA TYR A 20 -2.33 8.49 -23.77
C TYR A 20 -1.37 7.46 -24.36
N MET A 21 -0.51 6.89 -23.53
CA MET A 21 0.30 5.73 -23.90
C MET A 21 0.10 4.63 -22.88
N ASP A 22 0.07 3.39 -23.34
CA ASP A 22 0.30 2.24 -22.48
C ASP A 22 1.31 1.27 -23.11
N GLU A 23 1.95 0.48 -22.26
CA GLU A 23 2.98 -0.49 -22.64
C GLU A 23 2.65 -1.87 -22.02
N PRO A 24 1.56 -2.52 -22.48
CA PRO A 24 1.23 -3.87 -22.06
C PRO A 24 2.32 -4.88 -22.44
N TYR A 25 2.52 -5.85 -21.56
CA TYR A 25 3.42 -6.96 -21.82
C TYR A 25 2.94 -7.86 -23.00
N ASP A 26 3.88 -8.47 -23.70
CA ASP A 26 3.64 -9.39 -24.80
C ASP A 26 2.84 -10.67 -24.43
N HIS A 27 2.84 -11.07 -23.17
CA HIS A 27 2.16 -12.27 -22.68
C HIS A 27 0.65 -12.10 -22.46
N HIS A 28 0.08 -10.91 -22.70
CA HIS A 28 -1.36 -10.77 -22.69
C HIS A 28 -2.00 -11.55 -23.84
N GLY A 29 -2.92 -12.46 -23.52
CA GLY A 29 -3.59 -13.31 -24.51
C GLY A 29 -4.46 -12.56 -25.53
N PRO A 30 -4.85 -13.22 -26.63
CA PRO A 30 -5.58 -12.61 -27.75
C PRO A 30 -6.90 -11.94 -27.34
N GLU A 31 -7.54 -12.42 -26.27
CA GLU A 31 -8.79 -11.84 -25.74
C GLU A 31 -8.65 -10.37 -25.35
N LEU A 32 -7.50 -9.97 -24.80
CA LEU A 32 -7.27 -8.57 -24.42
C LEU A 32 -7.17 -7.67 -25.65
N LEU A 33 -6.49 -8.13 -26.70
CA LEU A 33 -6.37 -7.41 -27.96
C LEU A 33 -7.74 -7.26 -28.64
N ASP A 34 -8.58 -8.28 -28.59
CA ASP A 34 -9.94 -8.20 -29.15
C ASP A 34 -10.84 -7.26 -28.36
N ARG A 35 -10.70 -7.20 -27.04
CA ARG A 35 -11.39 -6.20 -26.21
C ARG A 35 -10.92 -4.79 -26.52
N ARG A 36 -9.62 -4.58 -26.70
CA ARG A 36 -9.05 -3.29 -27.11
C ARG A 36 -9.58 -2.84 -28.46
N ARG A 37 -9.56 -3.73 -29.47
CA ARG A 37 -10.09 -3.46 -30.81
C ARG A 37 -11.58 -3.09 -30.80
N ARG A 38 -12.39 -3.78 -29.98
CA ARG A 38 -13.81 -3.43 -29.77
C ARG A 38 -13.95 -2.04 -29.19
N TRP A 39 -13.26 -1.77 -28.07
CA TRP A 39 -13.31 -0.47 -27.42
C TRP A 39 -12.90 0.68 -28.34
N LEU A 40 -11.86 0.48 -29.16
CA LEU A 40 -11.40 1.49 -30.13
C LEU A 40 -12.43 1.78 -31.23
N ARG A 41 -13.20 0.78 -31.70
CA ARG A 41 -14.27 1.03 -32.69
C ARG A 41 -15.41 1.87 -32.14
N ASP A 42 -15.69 1.71 -30.85
CA ASP A 42 -16.78 2.39 -30.17
C ASP A 42 -16.34 3.76 -29.60
N SER A 43 -15.06 4.13 -29.79
CA SER A 43 -14.46 5.36 -29.24
C SER A 43 -14.07 6.32 -30.36
N ASN A 44 -14.16 7.63 -30.11
CA ASN A 44 -13.71 8.67 -31.04
C ASN A 44 -12.19 8.91 -30.98
N VAL A 45 -11.40 7.84 -30.83
CA VAL A 45 -9.94 7.93 -30.65
C VAL A 45 -9.23 6.99 -31.60
N SER A 46 -8.06 7.39 -32.04
CA SER A 46 -7.16 6.61 -32.87
C SER A 46 -6.08 5.95 -32.00
N VAL A 47 -5.54 4.82 -32.46
CA VAL A 47 -4.40 4.14 -31.84
C VAL A 47 -3.30 3.89 -32.86
N VAL A 48 -2.03 4.01 -32.45
CA VAL A 48 -0.86 3.60 -33.24
C VAL A 48 0.13 2.87 -32.34
N ALA A 49 0.62 1.73 -32.81
CA ALA A 49 1.82 1.09 -32.25
C ALA A 49 3.05 1.55 -33.07
N PRO A 50 3.92 2.42 -32.53
CA PRO A 50 5.12 2.85 -33.23
C PRO A 50 6.14 1.70 -33.35
N ALA A 51 7.12 1.85 -34.26
CA ALA A 51 8.23 0.89 -34.38
C ALA A 51 9.21 0.94 -33.18
N TRP A 52 9.11 1.99 -32.35
CA TRP A 52 9.85 2.12 -31.10
C TRP A 52 9.52 1.00 -30.13
N LYS A 53 10.53 0.47 -29.43
CA LYS A 53 10.38 -0.69 -28.56
C LYS A 53 9.77 -0.39 -27.19
N GLY A 54 9.44 0.87 -26.89
CA GLY A 54 8.90 1.29 -25.61
C GLY A 54 9.98 1.70 -24.62
N LEU A 55 9.55 2.11 -23.42
CA LEU A 55 10.42 2.54 -22.31
C LEU A 55 10.49 1.48 -21.21
N TYR A 56 9.40 0.78 -20.94
CA TYR A 56 9.24 0.00 -19.71
C TYR A 56 10.04 -1.31 -19.73
N VAL A 57 9.81 -2.18 -20.73
CA VAL A 57 10.65 -3.36 -21.00
C VAL A 57 10.82 -3.50 -22.51
N PRO A 58 11.77 -2.75 -23.12
CA PRO A 58 11.93 -2.72 -24.57
C PRO A 58 12.04 -4.11 -25.20
N GLY A 59 11.13 -4.43 -26.13
CA GLY A 59 11.08 -5.73 -26.81
C GLY A 59 10.21 -6.80 -26.15
N HIS A 60 9.76 -6.58 -24.91
CA HIS A 60 8.81 -7.44 -24.20
C HIS A 60 7.51 -6.71 -23.81
N SER A 61 7.47 -5.38 -23.98
CA SER A 61 6.25 -4.58 -24.00
C SER A 61 6.00 -4.01 -25.40
N VAL A 62 4.74 -3.74 -25.72
CA VAL A 62 4.35 -3.08 -26.98
C VAL A 62 3.77 -1.70 -26.66
N PRO A 63 4.40 -0.59 -27.07
CA PRO A 63 3.84 0.72 -26.86
C PRO A 63 2.63 0.95 -27.77
N TYR A 64 1.52 1.42 -27.19
CA TYR A 64 0.38 1.93 -27.93
C TYR A 64 0.15 3.39 -27.59
N LEU A 65 0.13 4.25 -28.61
CA LEU A 65 -0.23 5.65 -28.50
C LEU A 65 -1.71 5.82 -28.85
N VAL A 66 -2.46 6.53 -28.03
CA VAL A 66 -3.89 6.78 -28.19
C VAL A 66 -4.15 8.29 -28.09
N SER A 67 -4.90 8.83 -29.04
CA SER A 67 -5.35 10.23 -29.05
C SER A 67 -6.55 10.40 -29.99
N ALA A 68 -7.32 11.47 -29.81
CA ALA A 68 -8.31 11.90 -30.80
C ALA A 68 -7.65 12.49 -32.07
N ASP A 69 -6.42 12.99 -31.97
CA ASP A 69 -5.70 13.61 -33.08
C ASP A 69 -4.81 12.59 -33.82
N ALA A 70 -5.30 12.11 -34.97
CA ALA A 70 -4.57 11.17 -35.82
C ALA A 70 -3.29 11.77 -36.43
N ALA A 71 -3.23 13.09 -36.67
CA ALA A 71 -2.04 13.75 -37.20
C ALA A 71 -0.94 13.81 -36.13
N LEU A 72 -1.30 14.10 -34.88
CA LEU A 72 -0.39 14.01 -33.73
C LEU A 72 0.19 12.60 -33.59
N LEU A 73 -0.66 11.56 -33.62
CA LEU A 73 -0.21 10.17 -33.52
C LEU A 73 0.74 9.79 -34.64
N ALA A 74 0.44 10.18 -35.89
CA ALA A 74 1.30 9.90 -37.03
C ALA A 74 2.66 10.60 -36.89
N GLN A 75 2.67 11.86 -36.43
CA GLN A 75 3.90 12.60 -36.15
C GLN A 75 4.73 11.94 -35.06
N LEU A 76 4.12 11.60 -33.93
CA LEU A 76 4.80 10.96 -32.81
C LEU A 76 5.35 9.60 -33.20
N SER A 77 4.58 8.79 -33.94
CA SER A 77 5.03 7.49 -34.41
C SER A 77 6.30 7.59 -35.25
N ARG A 78 6.37 8.57 -36.17
CA ARG A 78 7.59 8.84 -36.95
C ARG A 78 8.76 9.28 -36.08
N LYS A 79 8.53 10.18 -35.13
CA LYS A 79 9.59 10.68 -34.22
C LYS A 79 10.12 9.57 -33.30
N LEU A 80 9.23 8.76 -32.73
CA LEU A 80 9.63 7.65 -31.87
C LEU A 80 10.37 6.57 -32.65
N ALA A 81 10.03 6.35 -33.92
CA ALA A 81 10.75 5.41 -34.78
C ALA A 81 12.24 5.79 -34.99
N THR A 82 12.63 7.06 -34.77
CA THR A 82 14.04 7.48 -34.81
C THR A 82 14.77 7.29 -33.49
N LEU A 83 14.05 6.96 -32.40
CA LEU A 83 14.68 6.59 -31.13
C LEU A 83 15.22 5.17 -31.27
N SER A 84 16.49 5.05 -31.62
CA SER A 84 17.20 3.77 -31.60
C SER A 84 17.14 3.17 -30.19
N GLY A 85 16.58 1.97 -30.07
CA GLY A 85 16.51 1.22 -28.81
C GLY A 85 17.88 0.74 -28.32
N GLU A 86 18.91 0.89 -29.13
CA GLU A 86 20.29 0.84 -28.69
C GLU A 86 20.56 2.14 -27.95
N ALA A 87 20.41 2.11 -26.62
CA ALA A 87 21.22 2.97 -25.79
C ALA A 87 22.65 2.78 -26.32
N SER A 88 23.23 3.86 -26.86
CA SER A 88 24.64 3.85 -27.22
C SER A 88 25.36 3.19 -26.04
N PRO A 89 26.25 2.20 -26.25
CA PRO A 89 26.99 1.55 -25.19
C PRO A 89 27.94 2.58 -24.59
N GLN A 90 27.38 3.60 -23.94
CA GLN A 90 28.06 4.49 -23.07
C GLN A 90 28.49 3.56 -21.95
N HIS A 91 29.78 3.28 -21.96
CA HIS A 91 30.42 2.47 -20.95
C HIS A 91 30.14 3.18 -19.63
N TRP A 92 29.19 2.65 -18.86
CA TRP A 92 28.94 3.12 -17.51
C TRP A 92 30.24 2.92 -16.75
N SER A 93 30.90 4.03 -16.39
CA SER A 93 32.17 4.03 -15.66
C SER A 93 31.97 3.88 -14.15
N GLY A 94 30.72 3.85 -13.69
CA GLY A 94 30.40 3.60 -12.30
C GLY A 94 30.48 2.11 -11.97
N GLU A 95 30.48 1.84 -10.67
CA GLU A 95 30.38 0.49 -10.15
C GLU A 95 28.90 0.11 -9.99
N SER A 96 28.54 -1.11 -10.39
CA SER A 96 27.22 -1.67 -10.13
C SER A 96 27.39 -3.11 -9.71
N ASP A 97 26.97 -3.38 -8.49
CA ASP A 97 27.03 -4.71 -7.91
C ASP A 97 25.72 -5.48 -8.18
N ARG A 98 25.70 -6.78 -7.91
CA ARG A 98 24.53 -7.64 -8.12
C ARG A 98 23.36 -7.12 -7.28
N TYR A 99 22.13 -7.23 -7.80
CA TYR A 99 20.90 -6.75 -7.15
C TYR A 99 20.75 -7.18 -5.67
N GLY A 100 21.24 -8.36 -5.30
CA GLY A 100 21.16 -8.91 -3.95
C GLY A 100 22.28 -8.50 -2.99
N THR A 101 23.26 -7.69 -3.41
CA THR A 101 24.37 -7.32 -2.52
C THR A 101 23.94 -6.28 -1.50
N ALA A 102 24.45 -6.45 -0.28
CA ALA A 102 24.16 -5.55 0.82
C ALA A 102 25.15 -4.39 0.78
N PHE A 103 24.64 -3.17 0.69
CA PHE A 103 25.46 -1.97 0.75
C PHE A 103 26.22 -1.91 2.09
N LEU A 104 27.54 -1.73 1.99
CA LEU A 104 28.43 -1.47 3.12
C LEU A 104 29.02 -0.07 2.93
N SER A 105 28.65 0.88 3.80
CA SER A 105 29.24 2.21 3.72
C SER A 105 30.67 2.21 4.28
N PRO A 106 31.56 3.11 3.80
CA PRO A 106 32.94 3.21 4.31
C PRO A 106 33.01 3.39 5.84
N ALA A 107 32.11 4.18 6.43
CA ALA A 107 32.04 4.37 7.88
C ALA A 107 31.70 3.07 8.63
N ARG A 108 30.91 2.19 8.02
CA ARG A 108 30.48 0.92 8.60
C ARG A 108 31.58 -0.14 8.48
N GLU A 109 32.28 -0.13 7.34
CA GLU A 109 33.49 -0.92 7.11
C GLU A 109 34.59 -0.55 8.12
N ALA A 110 34.90 0.74 8.27
CA ALA A 110 35.87 1.24 9.25
C ALA A 110 35.51 0.86 10.70
N ALA A 111 34.22 0.73 11.00
CA ALA A 111 33.73 0.29 12.30
C ALA A 111 33.68 -1.25 12.48
N GLY A 112 34.10 -2.04 11.49
CA GLY A 112 34.05 -3.51 11.53
C GLY A 112 32.61 -4.08 11.57
N LEU A 113 31.62 -3.30 11.13
CA LEU A 113 30.21 -3.66 11.21
C LEU A 113 29.74 -4.38 9.94
N LYS A 114 28.90 -5.41 10.11
CA LYS A 114 28.33 -6.18 8.99
C LYS A 114 27.43 -5.31 8.08
N PRO A 115 27.40 -5.57 6.76
CA PRO A 115 26.50 -4.89 5.82
C PRO A 115 25.04 -4.99 6.23
N ARG A 116 24.26 -3.93 6.00
CA ARG A 116 22.82 -3.94 6.29
C ARG A 116 22.08 -4.32 5.02
N ARG A 117 21.36 -5.44 5.04
CA ARG A 117 20.47 -5.82 3.93
C ARG A 117 19.36 -4.78 3.78
N ARG A 118 18.98 -4.50 2.54
CA ARG A 118 17.80 -3.70 2.24
C ARG A 118 16.58 -4.41 2.86
N PRO A 119 15.69 -3.69 3.56
CA PRO A 119 14.41 -4.26 3.96
C PRO A 119 13.68 -4.71 2.70
N MET A 120 13.39 -6.00 2.61
CA MET A 120 12.53 -6.54 1.56
C MET A 120 11.18 -6.88 2.17
N PRO A 121 10.08 -6.63 1.44
CA PRO A 121 8.78 -7.10 1.87
C PRO A 121 8.83 -8.62 2.00
N ALA A 122 8.27 -9.14 3.09
CA ALA A 122 7.97 -10.56 3.24
C ALA A 122 7.00 -11.00 2.14
N TRP A 123 7.09 -12.28 1.77
CA TRP A 123 6.23 -12.87 0.76
C TRP A 123 4.78 -12.92 1.26
N ARG A 124 3.80 -12.71 0.37
CA ARG A 124 2.39 -12.86 0.75
C ARG A 124 2.13 -14.31 1.18
N GLY A 125 1.36 -14.48 2.25
CA GLY A 125 1.05 -15.79 2.83
C GLY A 125 2.13 -16.35 3.77
N GLU A 126 3.25 -15.65 3.93
CA GLU A 126 4.27 -16.06 4.89
C GLU A 126 3.76 -15.90 6.34
N VAL A 127 3.88 -16.95 7.16
CA VAL A 127 3.55 -16.90 8.59
C VAL A 127 4.82 -17.02 9.42
N ARG A 128 5.06 -16.05 10.30
CA ARG A 128 6.19 -16.06 11.26
C ARG A 128 5.68 -15.74 12.66
N ARG A 129 5.92 -16.63 13.62
CA ARG A 129 5.55 -16.44 15.04
C ARG A 129 4.09 -15.99 15.21
N GLY A 130 3.16 -16.66 14.53
CA GLY A 130 1.74 -16.36 14.59
C GLY A 130 1.31 -15.05 13.88
N ALA A 131 2.17 -14.43 13.08
CA ALA A 131 1.88 -13.21 12.34
C ALA A 131 2.06 -13.40 10.83
N THR A 132 1.28 -12.67 10.04
CA THR A 132 1.32 -12.64 8.56
C THR A 132 1.58 -11.21 8.07
N PRO A 133 2.33 -11.01 6.97
CA PRO A 133 2.52 -9.68 6.42
C PRO A 133 1.25 -9.17 5.75
N TYR A 134 1.04 -7.86 5.81
CA TYR A 134 -0.04 -7.17 5.11
C TYR A 134 0.42 -5.82 4.54
N GLY A 135 -0.43 -5.19 3.74
CA GLY A 135 -0.12 -3.94 3.02
C GLY A 135 0.49 -4.20 1.63
N ARG A 136 0.88 -3.12 0.95
CA ARG A 136 1.50 -3.22 -0.38
C ARG A 136 2.99 -3.56 -0.23
N PRO A 137 3.49 -4.59 -0.93
CA PRO A 137 4.92 -4.87 -0.96
C PRO A 137 5.60 -3.79 -1.80
N VAL A 138 6.20 -2.80 -1.14
CA VAL A 138 7.03 -1.78 -1.80
C VAL A 138 8.49 -2.15 -1.55
N GLY A 139 9.26 -2.29 -2.62
CA GLY A 139 10.70 -2.57 -2.52
C GLY A 139 11.41 -1.50 -1.69
N GLY A 140 12.25 -1.92 -0.74
CA GLY A 140 12.94 -1.02 0.19
C GLY A 140 12.18 -0.70 1.48
N ALA A 141 10.92 -1.13 1.63
CA ALA A 141 10.15 -1.00 2.87
C ALA A 141 10.02 -2.35 3.60
N ALA A 142 10.05 -2.30 4.94
CA ALA A 142 9.74 -3.47 5.76
C ALA A 142 8.23 -3.76 5.71
N SER A 143 7.86 -5.05 5.70
CA SER A 143 6.45 -5.43 5.82
C SER A 143 5.84 -4.99 7.14
N ARG A 144 4.58 -4.55 7.10
CA ARG A 144 3.71 -4.49 8.27
C ARG A 144 3.21 -5.90 8.57
N TRP A 145 2.95 -6.20 9.84
CA TRP A 145 2.57 -7.53 10.30
C TRP A 145 1.30 -7.43 11.13
N ARG A 146 0.37 -8.36 10.90
CA ARG A 146 -0.83 -8.55 11.72
C ARG A 146 -0.88 -9.98 12.27
N PRO A 147 -1.68 -10.27 13.29
CA PRO A 147 -1.96 -11.65 13.71
C PRO A 147 -2.40 -12.50 12.51
N ALA A 148 -1.92 -13.73 12.41
CA ALA A 148 -2.20 -14.60 11.26
C ALA A 148 -3.68 -15.02 11.21
N VAL A 149 -4.28 -15.25 12.37
CA VAL A 149 -5.71 -15.55 12.52
C VAL A 149 -6.45 -14.23 12.74
N ALA A 150 -7.48 -13.99 11.93
CA ALA A 150 -8.33 -12.81 12.04
C ALA A 150 -9.15 -12.81 13.33
N MET A 151 -9.38 -11.64 13.91
CA MET A 151 -10.33 -11.49 15.01
C MET A 151 -11.75 -11.46 14.42
N PRO A 152 -12.74 -12.13 15.02
CA PRO A 152 -14.11 -12.09 14.51
C PRO A 152 -14.66 -10.67 14.38
N ILE A 153 -15.41 -10.38 13.31
CA ILE A 153 -16.09 -9.08 13.08
C ILE A 153 -16.85 -8.61 14.33
N GLY A 154 -17.59 -9.50 15.00
CA GLY A 154 -18.34 -9.18 16.21
C GLY A 154 -17.47 -8.72 17.39
N MET A 155 -16.18 -9.06 17.41
CA MET A 155 -15.23 -8.55 18.40
C MET A 155 -14.65 -7.19 18.01
N HIS A 156 -14.40 -6.95 16.72
CA HIS A 156 -14.07 -5.60 16.24
C HIS A 156 -15.18 -4.60 16.59
N LEU A 157 -16.44 -4.98 16.40
CA LEU A 157 -17.61 -4.17 16.75
C LEU A 157 -17.76 -3.92 18.26
N LYS A 158 -17.12 -4.73 19.12
CA LYS A 158 -17.06 -4.47 20.57
C LYS A 158 -15.90 -3.55 20.94
N VAL A 159 -14.72 -3.79 20.36
CA VAL A 159 -13.50 -3.03 20.66
C VAL A 159 -13.56 -1.60 20.12
N GLY A 160 -14.07 -1.44 18.90
CA GLY A 160 -14.10 -0.18 18.17
C GLY A 160 -14.79 0.96 18.95
N PRO A 161 -16.02 0.76 19.45
CA PRO A 161 -16.72 1.76 20.25
C PRO A 161 -15.98 2.20 21.52
N LEU A 162 -15.34 1.26 22.23
CA LEU A 162 -14.56 1.56 23.43
C LEU A 162 -13.36 2.46 23.11
N LEU A 163 -12.62 2.14 22.04
CA LEU A 163 -11.50 2.97 21.58
C LEU A 163 -11.97 4.33 21.04
N HIS A 164 -13.13 4.38 20.39
CA HIS A 164 -13.67 5.63 19.87
C HIS A 164 -14.05 6.59 21.03
N GLY A 165 -14.81 6.11 22.03
CA GLY A 165 -15.13 6.90 23.22
C GLY A 165 -13.87 7.36 23.97
N LEU A 166 -12.87 6.47 24.13
CA LEU A 166 -11.57 6.85 24.71
C LEU A 166 -10.84 7.93 23.90
N CYS A 167 -10.81 7.83 22.56
CA CYS A 167 -10.18 8.84 21.70
C CYS A 167 -10.89 10.20 21.75
N ASN A 168 -12.20 10.23 22.03
CA ASN A 168 -13.00 11.44 22.21
C ASN A 168 -12.87 12.02 23.63
N SER A 169 -12.30 11.27 24.57
CA SER A 169 -12.15 11.68 25.97
C SER A 169 -11.06 12.73 26.16
N ARG A 170 -11.20 13.54 27.22
CA ARG A 170 -10.14 14.47 27.63
C ARG A 170 -9.00 13.70 28.29
N LEU A 171 -7.96 13.41 27.51
CA LEU A 171 -6.79 12.63 27.93
C LEU A 171 -5.49 13.42 27.73
N PRO A 172 -4.43 13.13 28.51
CA PRO A 172 -3.10 13.64 28.24
C PRO A 172 -2.65 13.24 26.82
N LYS A 173 -1.97 14.15 26.11
CA LYS A 173 -1.57 13.95 24.69
C LYS A 173 -0.86 12.61 24.44
N ARG A 174 0.04 12.20 25.34
CA ARG A 174 0.77 10.92 25.22
C ARG A 174 -0.14 9.70 25.34
N VAL A 175 -1.18 9.77 26.18
CA VAL A 175 -2.19 8.71 26.34
C VAL A 175 -3.05 8.66 25.06
N GLN A 176 -3.50 9.82 24.58
CA GLN A 176 -4.28 9.94 23.35
C GLN A 176 -3.52 9.40 22.12
N ASP A 177 -2.22 9.70 22.01
CA ASP A 177 -1.36 9.20 20.93
C ASP A 177 -1.24 7.67 20.96
N ALA A 178 -1.06 7.09 22.15
CA ALA A 178 -0.95 5.65 22.28
C ALA A 178 -2.25 4.93 21.88
N LEU A 179 -3.40 5.46 22.30
CA LEU A 179 -4.72 4.92 21.93
C LEU A 179 -5.02 5.10 20.44
N SER A 180 -4.63 6.23 19.86
CA SER A 180 -4.80 6.50 18.43
C SER A 180 -3.99 5.53 17.57
N VAL A 181 -2.78 5.17 17.99
CA VAL A 181 -1.99 4.12 17.32
C VAL A 181 -2.73 2.78 17.34
N VAL A 182 -3.29 2.39 18.49
CA VAL A 182 -4.03 1.12 18.60
C VAL A 182 -5.27 1.11 17.70
N ARG A 183 -6.08 2.18 17.74
CA ARG A 183 -7.27 2.31 16.90
C ARG A 183 -6.91 2.22 15.40
N SER A 184 -5.93 3.00 14.96
CA SER A 184 -5.50 3.01 13.56
C SER A 184 -4.90 1.68 13.10
N GLU A 185 -4.15 0.97 13.96
CA GLU A 185 -3.61 -0.35 13.59
C GLU A 185 -4.71 -1.41 13.47
N LEU A 186 -5.69 -1.42 14.37
CA LEU A 186 -6.80 -2.37 14.29
C LEU A 186 -7.70 -2.11 13.07
N ASP A 187 -7.90 -0.85 12.70
CA ASP A 187 -8.57 -0.46 11.45
C ASP A 187 -7.82 -0.96 10.21
N ASN A 188 -6.49 -0.83 10.21
CA ASN A 188 -5.64 -1.42 9.17
C ASN A 188 -5.74 -2.95 9.13
N TRP A 189 -5.80 -3.61 10.29
CA TRP A 189 -5.88 -5.07 10.36
C TRP A 189 -7.22 -5.59 9.86
N VAL A 190 -8.34 -4.97 10.23
CA VAL A 190 -9.66 -5.47 9.80
C VAL A 190 -9.82 -5.43 8.27
N MET A 191 -9.32 -4.38 7.61
CA MET A 191 -9.28 -4.32 6.14
C MET A 191 -8.43 -5.44 5.51
N ALA A 192 -7.35 -5.84 6.20
CA ALA A 192 -6.46 -6.90 5.74
C ALA A 192 -6.93 -8.31 6.14
N GLU A 193 -7.87 -8.41 7.07
CA GLU A 193 -8.48 -9.66 7.55
C GLU A 193 -9.68 -10.06 6.71
N TYR A 194 -10.46 -9.08 6.27
CA TYR A 194 -11.69 -9.26 5.50
C TYR A 194 -11.61 -8.50 4.17
N PRO A 195 -10.81 -8.98 3.19
CA PRO A 195 -10.69 -8.33 1.90
C PRO A 195 -11.93 -8.53 1.04
N GLY A 196 -12.17 -7.61 0.10
CA GLY A 196 -13.25 -7.72 -0.88
C GLY A 196 -14.62 -7.51 -0.27
N ASP A 197 -15.53 -8.45 -0.49
CA ASP A 197 -16.92 -8.47 -0.03
C ASP A 197 -17.14 -9.30 1.25
N ALA A 198 -16.05 -9.74 1.90
CA ALA A 198 -16.11 -10.51 3.15
C ALA A 198 -16.69 -9.72 4.35
N MET A 199 -16.81 -8.40 4.23
CA MET A 199 -17.40 -7.49 5.21
C MET A 199 -18.16 -6.39 4.47
N SER A 200 -19.34 -6.02 4.95
CA SER A 200 -20.12 -4.93 4.34
C SER A 200 -19.48 -3.57 4.62
N GLN A 201 -19.74 -2.59 3.75
CA GLN A 201 -19.25 -1.23 3.94
C GLN A 201 -19.80 -0.61 5.24
N GLU A 202 -21.05 -0.89 5.57
CA GLU A 202 -21.70 -0.44 6.81
C GLU A 202 -21.03 -1.04 8.03
N GLN A 203 -20.70 -2.34 8.00
CA GLN A 203 -19.97 -3.02 9.07
C GLN A 203 -18.59 -2.40 9.27
N PHE A 204 -17.85 -2.14 8.20
CA PHE A 204 -16.54 -1.51 8.28
C PHE A 204 -16.62 -0.11 8.89
N GLN A 205 -17.54 0.73 8.39
CA GLN A 205 -17.73 2.09 8.87
C GLN A 205 -18.12 2.13 10.35
N ALA A 206 -18.94 1.19 10.81
CA ALA A 206 -19.41 1.15 12.20
C ALA A 206 -18.34 0.76 13.23
N MET A 207 -17.17 0.24 12.83
CA MET A 207 -16.18 -0.29 13.78
C MET A 207 -15.41 0.80 14.52
N TYR A 208 -14.41 1.43 13.88
CA TYR A 208 -13.41 2.26 14.58
C TYR A 208 -13.66 3.77 14.46
N TYR A 209 -14.36 4.18 13.39
CA TYR A 209 -14.56 5.59 13.03
C TYR A 209 -16.01 5.91 12.67
N GLY A 210 -16.96 5.10 13.16
CA GLY A 210 -18.39 5.23 12.85
C GLY A 210 -19.03 6.46 13.47
N GLU A 211 -20.30 6.34 13.85
CA GLU A 211 -21.03 7.42 14.53
C GLU A 211 -20.26 7.92 15.77
N TYR A 212 -20.46 9.20 16.08
CA TYR A 212 -19.84 9.82 17.23
C TYR A 212 -20.24 9.07 18.51
N ILE A 213 -19.24 8.80 19.35
CA ILE A 213 -19.45 8.15 20.65
C ILE A 213 -19.02 9.11 21.74
N ASP A 214 -19.86 9.24 22.76
CA ASP A 214 -19.61 10.09 23.91
C ASP A 214 -18.27 9.72 24.59
N PRO A 215 -17.56 10.73 25.11
CA PRO A 215 -16.30 10.52 25.81
C PRO A 215 -16.49 9.67 27.07
N VAL A 216 -15.50 8.85 27.39
CA VAL A 216 -15.41 8.14 28.66
C VAL A 216 -14.95 9.12 29.74
N GLU A 217 -15.85 9.43 30.67
CA GLU A 217 -15.59 10.40 31.73
C GLU A 217 -15.02 9.74 33.01
N GLY A 218 -14.02 10.39 33.59
CA GLY A 218 -13.40 9.95 34.85
C GLY A 218 -12.28 8.93 34.68
N ALA A 219 -11.20 9.14 35.42
CA ALA A 219 -9.99 8.31 35.33
C ALA A 219 -10.26 6.81 35.59
N ALA A 220 -11.14 6.48 36.54
CA ALA A 220 -11.50 5.10 36.84
C ALA A 220 -12.20 4.40 35.65
N ALA A 221 -13.16 5.07 35.01
CA ALA A 221 -13.87 4.52 33.85
C ALA A 221 -12.94 4.41 32.64
N GLN A 222 -12.06 5.38 32.44
CA GLN A 222 -11.05 5.36 31.38
C GLN A 222 -10.06 4.20 31.57
N LEU A 223 -9.53 3.99 32.79
CA LEU A 223 -8.65 2.87 33.11
C LEU A 223 -9.35 1.52 32.92
N TRP A 224 -10.61 1.41 33.37
CA TRP A 224 -11.42 0.21 33.17
C TRP A 224 -11.62 -0.08 31.68
N THR A 225 -11.96 0.94 30.89
CA THR A 225 -12.18 0.80 29.44
C THR A 225 -10.90 0.37 28.71
N ILE A 226 -9.73 0.89 29.10
CA ILE A 226 -8.44 0.42 28.56
C ILE A 226 -8.23 -1.07 28.89
N GLY A 227 -8.56 -1.49 30.11
CA GLY A 227 -8.50 -2.88 30.55
C GLY A 227 -9.42 -3.81 29.75
N GLU A 228 -10.65 -3.38 29.49
CA GLU A 228 -11.61 -4.12 28.66
C GLU A 228 -11.11 -4.30 27.22
N VAL A 229 -10.53 -3.25 26.62
CA VAL A 229 -9.92 -3.35 25.30
C VAL A 229 -8.76 -4.36 25.32
N GLN A 230 -7.90 -4.34 26.34
CA GLN A 230 -6.82 -5.33 26.48
C GLN A 230 -7.37 -6.76 26.57
N ALA A 231 -8.42 -6.98 27.36
CA ALA A 231 -9.05 -8.29 27.52
C ALA A 231 -9.66 -8.80 26.19
N LEU A 232 -10.41 -7.95 25.49
CA LEU A 232 -11.01 -8.28 24.21
C LEU A 232 -9.96 -8.60 23.14
N LEU A 233 -8.86 -7.85 23.09
CA LEU A 233 -7.77 -8.15 22.14
C LEU A 233 -7.07 -9.48 22.43
N ARG A 234 -6.90 -9.83 23.71
CA ARG A 234 -6.34 -11.15 24.11
C ARG A 234 -7.30 -12.30 23.81
N GLN A 235 -8.60 -12.06 23.84
CA GLN A 235 -9.60 -13.05 23.46
C GLN A 235 -9.71 -13.18 21.94
N GLY A 236 -9.56 -12.08 21.20
CA GLY A 236 -9.79 -12.02 19.76
C GLY A 236 -8.61 -12.47 18.90
N TYR A 237 -7.39 -12.39 19.44
CA TYR A 237 -6.17 -12.78 18.74
C TYR A 237 -5.33 -13.77 19.54
N ALA A 238 -4.71 -14.71 18.85
CA ALA A 238 -3.65 -15.53 19.42
C ALA A 238 -2.41 -14.67 19.76
N ASP A 239 -1.65 -15.10 20.77
CA ASP A 239 -0.43 -14.41 21.17
C ASP A 239 0.59 -14.37 20.03
N CYS A 240 1.02 -13.15 19.67
CA CYS A 240 1.97 -12.92 18.59
C CYS A 240 2.65 -11.54 18.74
N PRO A 241 3.80 -11.29 18.06
CA PRO A 241 4.50 -10.02 18.17
C PRO A 241 3.68 -8.76 17.83
N PRO A 242 2.83 -8.74 16.77
CA PRO A 242 1.97 -7.59 16.47
C PRO A 242 0.98 -7.27 17.59
N LEU A 243 0.27 -8.28 18.10
CA LEU A 243 -0.65 -8.11 19.23
C LEU A 243 0.07 -7.55 20.45
N ASN A 244 1.23 -8.13 20.79
CA ASN A 244 2.05 -7.67 21.91
C ASN A 244 2.52 -6.22 21.75
N SER A 245 2.71 -5.75 20.52
CA SER A 245 3.00 -4.33 20.26
C SER A 245 1.81 -3.44 20.65
N LEU A 246 0.58 -3.79 20.22
CA LEU A 246 -0.62 -3.03 20.59
C LEU A 246 -0.90 -3.05 22.09
N LEU A 247 -0.75 -4.22 22.73
CA LEU A 247 -0.91 -4.35 24.18
C LEU A 247 0.07 -3.46 24.96
N LYS A 248 1.30 -3.27 24.46
CA LYS A 248 2.28 -2.33 25.04
C LYS A 248 1.84 -0.86 24.89
N HIS A 249 1.15 -0.50 23.81
CA HIS A 249 0.59 0.84 23.66
C HIS A 249 -0.55 1.09 24.66
N LEU A 250 -1.44 0.10 24.84
CA LEU A 250 -2.50 0.16 25.86
C LEU A 250 -1.92 0.25 27.27
N GLU A 251 -0.86 -0.51 27.56
CA GLU A 251 -0.20 -0.44 28.87
C GLU A 251 0.47 0.92 29.11
N LYS A 252 1.10 1.50 28.09
CA LYS A 252 1.62 2.89 28.16
C LYS A 252 0.51 3.91 28.42
N ALA A 253 -0.65 3.74 27.78
CA ALA A 253 -1.82 4.59 28.01
C ALA A 253 -2.31 4.47 29.46
N ARG A 254 -2.44 3.24 29.97
CA ARG A 254 -2.82 2.92 31.35
C ARG A 254 -1.89 3.59 32.37
N ILE A 255 -0.59 3.33 32.27
CA ILE A 255 0.43 3.92 33.16
C ILE A 255 0.46 5.45 33.05
N GLY A 256 0.31 5.99 31.84
CA GLY A 256 0.27 7.43 31.60
C GLY A 256 -0.92 8.11 32.28
N LEU A 257 -2.06 7.43 32.31
CA LEU A 257 -3.28 7.92 32.96
C LEU A 257 -3.19 7.83 34.48
N GLU A 258 -2.67 6.73 35.03
CA GLU A 258 -2.42 6.56 36.48
C GLU A 258 -1.49 7.64 37.05
N LYS A 259 -0.53 8.12 36.27
CA LYS A 259 0.40 9.19 36.68
C LYS A 259 -0.16 10.61 36.53
N SER A 260 -1.28 10.76 35.83
CA SER A 260 -1.89 12.06 35.54
C SER A 260 -3.11 12.37 36.41
N GLY A 261 -3.63 11.38 37.14
CA GLY A 261 -4.66 11.54 38.17
C GLY A 261 -4.05 11.73 39.55
#